data_AF-A0A381SWS5-F1
#
_entry.id   AF-A0A381SWS5-F1
#
_cell.length_a   1.000
_cell.length_b   1.000
_cell.length_c   1.000
_cell.angle_alpha   90.00
_cell.angle_beta   90.00
_cell.angle_gamma   90.00
#
_symmetry.space_group_name_H-M   'P 1'
#
loop_
_entity.id
_entity.type
_entity.pdbx_description
1 polymer ?
#
loop_
_entity_poly.entity_id
_entity_poly.type
_entity_poly.pdbx_seq_one_letter_code
_entity_poly.pdbx_strand_id
1 'polypeptide(L)' 'VIALGQDPYEDDPYEGLVITTTGLAIIAAEIARLKIPTLLVYEGGYLSSPLGDNLNSFFDGFENN' A
#
# COMPACT_ATOMS: atom_id res chain seq x y z
N VAL A 1 -4.89 4.17 -13.07
CA VAL A 1 -3.55 4.49 -12.53
C VAL A 1 -3.71 4.71 -11.04
N ILE A 2 -2.86 4.12 -10.21
CA ILE A 2 -2.84 4.31 -8.76
C ILE A 2 -1.49 4.89 -8.39
N ALA A 3 -1.52 6.05 -7.73
CA ALA A 3 -0.36 6.65 -7.04
C ALA A 3 -0.17 5.90 -5.72
N LEU A 4 0.80 5.00 -5.67
CA LEU A 4 1.07 4.10 -4.55
C LEU A 4 2.01 4.80 -3.56
N GLY A 5 1.43 5.45 -2.56
CA GLY A 5 2.13 5.97 -1.38
C GLY A 5 2.04 5.00 -0.19
N GLN A 6 3.14 4.88 0.55
CA GLN A 6 3.24 4.15 1.82
C GLN A 6 3.26 5.08 3.04
N ASP A 7 3.13 6.38 2.82
CA ASP A 7 3.05 7.41 3.86
C ASP A 7 1.73 7.47 4.68
N PRO A 8 0.64 6.74 4.32
CA PRO A 8 -0.47 6.52 5.25
C PRO A 8 -0.17 5.54 6.40
N TYR A 9 1.00 4.90 6.39
CA TYR A 9 1.35 3.85 7.35
C TYR A 9 1.42 4.39 8.79
N GLU A 10 1.02 3.57 9.75
CA GLU A 10 0.87 3.97 11.15
C GLU A 10 2.15 4.49 11.83
N ASP A 11 3.33 4.00 11.41
CA ASP A 11 4.62 4.49 11.91
C ASP A 11 5.34 5.40 10.88
N ASP A 12 4.60 6.02 9.96
CA ASP A 12 5.17 7.04 9.07
C ASP A 12 5.63 8.27 9.89
N PRO A 13 6.83 8.83 9.62
CA PRO A 13 7.38 9.96 10.40
C PRO A 13 6.54 11.24 10.33
N TYR A 14 5.60 11.36 9.39
CA TYR A 14 4.70 12.49 9.29
C TYR A 14 3.33 12.25 9.94
N GLU A 15 3.07 11.04 10.46
CA GLU A 15 1.92 10.69 11.30
C GLU A 15 0.55 11.11 10.72
N GLY A 16 0.40 11.05 9.39
CA GLY A 16 -0.80 11.55 8.70
C GLY A 16 -2.03 10.66 8.85
N LEU A 17 -1.83 9.34 8.89
CA LEU A 17 -2.86 8.31 9.00
C LEU A 17 -2.35 7.14 9.85
N VAL A 18 -3.23 6.17 10.15
CA VAL A 18 -2.93 5.00 10.99
C VAL A 18 -3.22 3.69 10.27
N ILE A 19 -2.80 3.59 9.01
CA ILE A 19 -3.00 2.36 8.22
C ILE A 19 -1.96 1.33 8.64
N THR A 20 -2.42 0.17 9.09
CA THR A 20 -1.54 -0.97 9.43
C THR A 20 -1.01 -1.64 8.17
N THR A 21 0.06 -2.43 8.29
CA THR A 21 0.56 -3.27 7.19
C THR A 21 -0.54 -4.13 6.57
N THR A 22 -1.35 -4.81 7.39
CA THR A 22 -2.51 -5.59 6.91
C THR A 22 -3.58 -4.72 6.26
N GLY A 23 -3.76 -3.48 6.71
CA GLY A 23 -4.68 -2.52 6.10
C GLY A 23 -4.34 -2.23 4.63
N LEU A 24 -3.04 -2.16 4.29
CA LEU A 24 -2.57 -1.97 2.91
C LEU A 24 -3.02 -3.11 2.00
N ALA A 25 -2.91 -4.37 2.47
CA ALA A 25 -3.40 -5.53 1.72
C ALA A 25 -4.92 -5.48 1.46
N ILE A 26 -5.70 -5.05 2.46
CA ILE A 26 -7.17 -4.94 2.32
C ILE A 26 -7.53 -3.88 1.28
N ILE A 27 -6.87 -2.71 1.32
CA ILE A 27 -7.07 -1.65 0.33
C ILE A 27 -6.70 -2.14 -1.07
N ALA A 28 -5.54 -2.80 -1.20
CA ALA A 28 -5.09 -3.35 -2.46
C ALA A 28 -6.06 -4.38 -3.06
N ALA A 29 -6.63 -5.25 -2.23
CA ALA A 29 -7.64 -6.24 -2.63
C ALA A 29 -8.92 -5.58 -3.14
N GLU A 30 -9.40 -4.52 -2.47
CA GLU A 30 -10.58 -3.79 -2.93
C GLU A 30 -10.33 -3.03 -4.25
N ILE A 31 -9.10 -2.56 -4.49
CA ILE A 31 -8.72 -2.00 -5.81
C ILE A 31 -8.70 -3.10 -6.87
N ALA A 32 -8.06 -4.25 -6.59
CA ALA A 32 -7.94 -5.36 -7.54
C ALA A 32 -9.30 -5.92 -7.99
N ARG A 33 -10.29 -5.91 -7.09
CA ARG A 33 -11.68 -6.31 -7.36
C ARG A 33 -12.35 -5.54 -8.50
N LEU A 34 -11.85 -4.37 -8.87
CA LEU A 34 -12.36 -3.60 -10.01
C LEU A 34 -12.08 -4.27 -11.36
N LYS A 35 -11.09 -5.16 -11.45
CA LYS A 35 -10.75 -5.94 -12.66
C LYS A 35 -10.56 -5.11 -13.93
N ILE A 36 -9.92 -3.95 -13.79
CA ILE A 36 -9.57 -3.06 -14.90
C ILE A 36 -8.04 -2.94 -15.04
N PRO A 37 -7.52 -2.67 -16.25
CA PRO A 37 -6.09 -2.41 -16.44
C PRO A 37 -5.59 -1.31 -15.50
N THR A 38 -4.65 -1.67 -14.63
CA THR A 38 -4.18 -0.80 -13.55
C THR A 38 -2.66 -0.65 -13.64
N LEU A 39 -2.20 0.59 -13.79
CA LEU A 39 -0.80 0.98 -13.62
C LEU A 39 -0.59 1.45 -12.19
N LEU A 40 0.32 0.79 -11.47
CA LEU A 40 0.80 1.21 -10.15
C LEU A 40 2.04 2.08 -10.35
N VAL A 41 2.04 3.28 -9.77
CA VAL A 41 3.17 4.22 -9.81
C VAL A 41 3.62 4.44 -8.37
N TYR A 42 4.85 4.07 -8.05
CA TYR A 42 5.39 4.25 -6.70
C TYR A 42 5.67 5.74 -6.42
N GLU A 43 5.21 6.23 -5.26
CA GLU A 43 5.28 7.63 -4.86
C GLU A 43 5.97 7.79 -3.48
N GLY A 44 5.22 8.21 -2.46
CA GLY A 44 5.68 8.41 -1.08
C GLY A 44 5.85 7.11 -0.31
N GLY A 45 6.51 7.20 0.85
CA GLY A 45 6.98 6.06 1.62
C GLY A 45 8.43 6.28 2.02
N TYR A 46 8.64 6.74 3.25
CA TYR A 46 9.97 7.13 3.72
C TYR A 46 10.76 5.94 4.23
N LEU A 47 12.09 6.06 4.19
CA LEU A 47 12.99 4.99 4.60
C LEU A 47 12.73 4.60 6.06
N SER A 48 12.18 3.42 6.24
CA SER A 48 11.80 2.86 7.53
C SER A 48 11.96 1.33 7.47
N SER A 49 12.11 0.70 8.63
CA SER A 49 12.20 -0.77 8.70
C SER A 49 11.00 -1.50 8.05
N PRO A 50 9.74 -1.06 8.22
CA PRO A 50 8.57 -1.76 7.67
C PRO A 50 8.29 -1.47 6.19
N LEU A 51 9.03 -0.59 5.51
CA LEU A 51 8.74 -0.22 4.12
C LEU A 51 8.65 -1.43 3.17
N GLY A 52 9.55 -2.40 3.33
CA GLY A 52 9.54 -3.63 2.54
C GLY A 52 8.30 -4.50 2.83
N ASP A 53 7.96 -4.66 4.11
CA ASP A 53 6.80 -5.46 4.54
C ASP A 53 5.48 -4.83 4.07
N ASN A 54 5.39 -3.50 4.10
CA ASN A 54 4.24 -2.74 3.62
C ASN A 54 4.04 -2.87 2.10
N LEU A 55 5.12 -2.83 1.33
CA LEU A 55 5.08 -3.10 -0.11
C LEU A 55 4.66 -4.54 -0.42
N ASN A 56 5.25 -5.51 0.27
CA ASN A 56 4.89 -6.92 0.12
C ASN A 56 3.40 -7.13 0.45
N SER A 57 2.92 -6.56 1.55
CA SER A 57 1.53 -6.67 1.96
C SER A 57 0.57 -6.06 0.94
N PHE A 58 0.93 -4.90 0.37
CA PHE A 58 0.16 -4.29 -0.73
C PHE A 58 0.10 -5.22 -1.95
N PHE A 59 1.24 -5.72 -2.42
CA PHE A 59 1.28 -6.59 -3.61
C PHE A 59 0.57 -7.92 -3.37
N ASP A 60 0.70 -8.51 -2.18
CA ASP A 60 -0.02 -9.72 -1.81
C ASP A 60 -1.54 -9.50 -1.89
N GLY A 61 -2.03 -8.36 -1.38
CA GLY A 61 -3.45 -8.01 -1.47
C GLY A 61 -3.92 -7.76 -2.90
N PHE A 62 -3.07 -7.19 -3.75
CA PHE A 62 -3.38 -6.86 -5.14
C PHE A 62 -3.33 -8.06 -6.10
N GLU A 63 -2.37 -8.97 -5.92
CA GLU A 63 -2.12 -10.09 -6.85
C GLU A 63 -2.87 -11.38 -6.49
N ASN A 64 -3.12 -11.63 -5.20
CA ASN A 64 -3.62 -12.93 -4.73
C ASN A 64 -5.13 -12.99 -4.44
N ASN A 65 -5.95 -12.05 -4.95
CA ASN A 65 -7.42 -12.00 -4.76
C ASN A 65 -8.23 -11.94 -6.07
#